data_AF-A0A530AP97-F1
#
_entry.id   AF-A0A530AP97-F1
#
_cell.length_a   1.000
_cell.length_b   1.000
_cell.length_c   1.000
_cell.angle_alpha   90.00
_cell.angle_beta   90.00
_cell.angle_gamma   90.00
#
_symmetry.space_group_name_H-M   'P 1'
#
loop_
_entity.id
_entity.type
_entity.pdbx_description
1 polymer ?
#
loop_
_entity_poly.entity_id
_entity_poly.type
_entity_poly.pdbx_seq_one_letter_code
_entity_poly.pdbx_strand_id
1 'polypeptide(L)' 'MERGMTENESPEVPATRSGFVALIGAPNAGKSTLVNQLVGAKVSIVTHK' A
#
# COMPACT_ATOMS: atom_id res chain seq x y z
N MET A 1 -20.37 -31.72 -37.42
CA MET A 1 -19.73 -30.49 -37.93
C MET A 1 -20.46 -29.34 -37.30
N GLU A 2 -19.90 -28.40 -36.56
CA GLU A 2 -18.56 -28.11 -36.06
C GLU A 2 -18.80 -27.02 -34.98
N ARG A 3 -18.13 -27.14 -33.83
CA ARG A 3 -17.47 -26.08 -33.03
C ARG A 3 -18.28 -24.80 -32.69
N GLY A 4 -18.25 -24.26 -31.47
CA GLY A 4 -17.42 -24.49 -30.28
C GLY A 4 -18.18 -23.97 -29.05
N MET A 5 -18.02 -24.56 -27.87
CA MET A 5 -16.87 -24.42 -26.96
C MET A 5 -16.63 -22.97 -26.53
N THR A 6 -17.49 -22.55 -25.60
CA THR A 6 -17.21 -21.77 -24.38
C THR A 6 -16.31 -20.54 -24.51
N GLU A 7 -16.93 -19.36 -24.46
CA GLU A 7 -16.28 -18.12 -24.06
C GLU A 7 -15.73 -18.28 -22.63
N ASN A 8 -14.41 -18.42 -22.52
CA ASN A 8 -13.70 -18.35 -21.25
C ASN A 8 -13.62 -16.89 -20.79
N GLU A 9 -14.66 -16.38 -20.11
CA GLU A 9 -14.50 -15.24 -19.22
C GLU A 9 -13.77 -15.72 -17.95
N SER A 10 -12.44 -15.68 -17.99
CA SER A 10 -11.63 -15.79 -16.77
C SER A 10 -11.69 -14.44 -16.05
N PRO A 11 -12.01 -14.39 -14.74
CA PRO A 11 -12.09 -13.12 -14.03
C PRO A 11 -10.70 -12.46 -14.04
N GLU A 12 -10.64 -11.24 -14.54
CA GLU A 12 -9.43 -10.43 -14.57
C GLU A 12 -9.08 -10.02 -13.14
N VAL A 13 -8.29 -10.84 -12.46
CA VAL A 13 -7.86 -10.55 -11.08
C VAL A 13 -6.98 -9.30 -11.14
N PRO A 14 -7.38 -8.19 -10.49
CA PRO A 14 -6.60 -6.96 -10.55
C PRO A 14 -5.20 -7.21 -9.98
N ALA A 15 -4.17 -6.78 -10.71
CA ALA A 15 -2.79 -6.96 -10.30
C ALA A 15 -2.49 -6.17 -9.01
N THR A 16 -2.21 -6.88 -7.91
CA THR A 16 -1.81 -6.27 -6.64
C THR A 16 -0.41 -5.67 -6.74
N ARG A 17 -0.25 -4.42 -6.25
CA ARG A 17 1.05 -3.75 -6.12
C ARG A 17 1.52 -3.82 -4.66
N SER A 18 2.80 -4.12 -4.45
CA SER A 18 3.42 -4.14 -3.12
C SER A 18 4.90 -3.75 -3.21
N GLY A 19 5.45 -3.18 -2.12
CA GLY A 19 6.83 -2.75 -2.02
C GLY A 19 7.17 -2.14 -0.66
N PHE A 20 8.45 -1.90 -0.41
CA PHE A 20 8.94 -1.24 0.80
C PHE A 20 9.34 0.21 0.50
N VAL A 21 9.16 1.09 1.49
CA VAL A 21 9.54 2.50 1.41
C VAL A 21 10.30 2.88 2.66
N ALA A 22 11.45 3.54 2.48
CA ALA A 22 12.23 4.12 3.58
C ALA A 22 11.91 5.60 3.73
N LEU A 23 11.59 6.04 4.96
CA LEU A 23 11.39 7.44 5.29
C LEU A 23 12.58 7.96 6.12
N ILE A 24 13.40 8.82 5.52
CA ILE A 24 14.67 9.31 6.09
C ILE A 24 14.59 10.82 6.31
N GLY A 25 15.32 11.33 7.31
CA GLY A 25 15.43 12.77 7.59
C GLY A 25 15.95 13.06 8.99
N ALA A 26 16.32 14.31 9.24
CA ALA A 26 16.89 14.77 10.51
C ALA A 26 16.04 14.37 11.75
N PRO A 27 16.63 14.26 12.94
CA PRO A 27 15.89 14.04 14.18
C PRO A 27 14.73 15.05 14.31
N ASN A 28 13.56 14.57 14.75
CA ASN A 28 12.35 15.39 14.94
C ASN A 28 11.78 16.08 13.68
N ALA A 29 12.22 15.72 12.47
CA ALA A 29 11.66 16.25 11.21
C ALA A 29 10.20 15.84 10.91
N GLY A 30 9.47 15.27 11.88
CA GLY A 30 8.05 14.89 11.70
C GLY A 30 7.81 13.56 10.98
N LYS A 31 8.84 12.74 10.76
CA LYS A 31 8.73 11.44 10.07
C LYS A 31 7.64 10.52 10.67
N SER A 32 7.66 10.34 11.99
CA SER A 32 6.67 9.53 12.72
C SER A 32 5.26 10.13 12.66
N THR A 33 5.14 11.46 12.63
CA THR A 33 3.86 12.15 12.43
C THR A 33 3.28 11.83 11.05
N LEU A 34 4.11 11.91 9.99
CA LEU A 34 3.68 11.59 8.62
C LEU A 34 3.23 10.13 8.50
N VAL A 35 3.98 9.18 9.06
CA VAL A 35 3.60 7.76 9.04
C VAL A 35 2.26 7.52 9.73
N ASN A 36 2.04 8.15 10.90
CA ASN A 36 0.77 8.01 11.60
C ASN A 36 -0.42 8.53 10.79
N GLN A 37 -0.24 9.61 10.02
CA GLN A 37 -1.26 10.14 9.12
C GLN A 37 -1.51 9.22 7.92
N LEU A 38 -0.44 8.70 7.29
CA LEU A 38 -0.56 7.81 6.13
C LEU A 38 -1.27 6.49 6.48
N VAL A 39 -1.03 5.97 7.68
CA VAL A 39 -1.66 4.72 8.14
C VAL A 39 -3.03 4.97 8.81
N GLY A 40 -3.36 6.23 9.14
CA GLY A 40 -4.60 6.59 9.83
C GLY A 40 -4.64 6.13 11.30
N ALA A 41 -3.50 5.72 11.86
CA ALA A 41 -3.39 5.21 13.23
C ALA A 41 -2.05 5.59 13.85
N LYS A 42 -2.01 5.69 15.18
CA LYS A 42 -0.78 6.01 15.93
C LYS A 42 0.14 4.78 16.03
N VAL A 43 0.80 4.45 14.93
CA VAL A 43 1.73 3.31 14.81
C VAL A 43 3.18 3.65 15.18
N SER A 44 3.53 4.94 15.19
CA SER A 44 4.85 5.44 15.55
C SER A 44 4.74 6.43 16.71
N ILE A 45 5.67 6.33 17.67
CA ILE A 45 5.71 7.21 18.84
C ILE A 45 6.16 8.62 18.39
N VAL A 46 5.44 9.62 18.88
CA VAL A 46 5.78 11.04 18.74
C VAL A 46 5.73 11.68 20.13
N THR A 47 6.69 12.56 20.40
CA THR A 47 6.77 13.33 21.65
C THR A 47 6.92 14.80 21.30
N HIS A 48 6.15 15.66 21.98
CA HIS A 48 6.31 17.10 21.87
C HIS A 48 7.60 17.53 22.57
N LYS A 49 8.26 18.57 22.05
CA LYS A 49 9.40 19.18 22.76
C LYS A 49 8.92 20.01 23.92
#